data_AF-A0ABD2J0V7-F1
#
_entry.id   AF-A0ABD2J0V7-F1
#
_cell.length_a   1.000
_cell.length_b   1.000
_cell.length_c   1.000
_cell.angle_alpha   90.00
_cell.angle_beta   90.00
_cell.angle_gamma   90.00
#
_symmetry.space_group_name_H-M   'P 1'
#
loop_
_entity.id
_entity.type
_entity.pdbx_description
1 polymer ?
#
loop_
_entity_poly.entity_id
_entity_poly.type
_entity_poly.pdbx_seq_one_letter_code
_entity_poly.pdbx_strand_id
1 'polypeptide(L)'
;MEFKVSNAGEHWKMTSTSTFTTWNCEFDLNKEFEVKTADGRTVKTIFAYENGKLTEKQSKLKDDEKDSYYERYIDESGKLVITMEAGSVKAKRVYTKAA
;
A
#
# COMPACT_ATOMS: atom_id res chain seq x y z
N MET A 1 -8.25 -4.00 13.21
CA MET A 1 -7.15 -3.66 12.29
C MET A 1 -7.36 -2.20 11.91
N GLU A 2 -6.41 -1.34 12.26
CA GLU A 2 -6.51 0.10 12.02
C GLU A 2 -5.57 0.47 10.87
N PHE A 3 -6.04 1.31 9.97
CA PHE A 3 -5.26 1.78 8.84
C PHE A 3 -5.34 3.30 8.79
N LYS A 4 -4.19 3.95 8.96
CA LYS A 4 -4.03 5.40 8.96
C LYS A 4 -3.18 5.81 7.78
N VAL A 5 -3.66 6.80 7.03
CA VAL A 5 -2.92 7.45 5.95
C VAL A 5 -2.88 8.93 6.25
N SER A 6 -1.68 9.49 6.34
CA SER A 6 -1.42 10.92 6.45
C SER A 6 -0.67 11.37 5.19
N ASN A 7 -1.11 12.46 4.58
CA ASN A 7 -0.37 13.09 3.48
C ASN A 7 0.09 14.48 3.91
N ALA A 8 1.32 14.83 3.56
CA ALA A 8 1.94 16.13 3.74
C ALA A 8 2.45 16.60 2.37
N GLY A 9 1.52 16.84 1.43
CA GLY A 9 1.83 17.17 0.05
C GLY A 9 2.42 15.97 -0.70
N GLU A 10 3.73 16.01 -0.93
CA GLU A 10 4.48 14.95 -1.64
C GLU A 10 4.89 13.78 -0.74
N HIS A 11 5.03 14.05 0.57
CA HIS A 11 5.39 13.04 1.57
C HIS A 11 4.14 12.38 2.15
N TRP A 12 4.06 11.06 2.04
CA TRP A 12 2.94 10.26 2.55
C TRP A 12 3.43 9.30 3.63
N LYS A 13 2.59 9.12 4.64
CA LYS A 13 2.82 8.21 5.76
C LYS A 13 1.64 7.29 5.92
N MET A 14 1.92 5.99 5.81
CA MET A 14 0.96 4.93 6.00
C MET A 14 1.31 4.11 7.23
N THR A 15 0.35 3.96 8.12
CA THR A 15 0.45 3.14 9.33
C THR A 15 -0.66 2.10 9.31
N SER A 16 -0.27 0.84 9.20
CA SER A 16 -1.16 -0.31 9.30
C SER A 16 -0.93 -1.01 10.63
N THR A 17 -1.87 -0.86 11.56
CA THR A 17 -1.82 -1.48 12.89
C THR A 17 -2.71 -2.71 12.91
N SER A 18 -2.10 -3.88 13.01
CA SER A 18 -2.78 -5.17 13.22
C SER A 18 -2.50 -5.72 14.62
N THR A 19 -3.30 -6.69 15.08
CA THR A 19 -3.07 -7.39 16.36
C THR A 19 -1.74 -8.14 16.39
N PHE A 20 -1.18 -8.47 15.23
CA PHE A 20 0.08 -9.17 15.10
C PHE A 20 1.29 -8.24 15.03
N THR A 21 1.17 -7.07 14.40
CA THR A 21 2.27 -6.15 14.13
C THR A 21 1.75 -4.81 13.64
N THR A 22 2.46 -3.73 13.98
CA THR A 22 2.30 -2.40 13.40
C THR A 22 3.34 -2.19 12.32
N TRP A 23 2.88 -1.91 11.10
CA TRP A 23 3.73 -1.60 9.95
C TRP A 23 3.61 -0.12 9.60
N ASN A 24 4.72 0.61 9.62
CA ASN A 24 4.81 2.01 9.26
C ASN A 24 5.63 2.14 7.97
N CYS A 25 5.11 2.91 7.01
CA CYS A 25 5.74 3.17 5.73
C CYS A 25 5.63 4.65 5.41
N GLU A 26 6.78 5.29 5.21
CA GLU A 26 6.90 6.69 4.81
C GLU A 26 7.49 6.71 3.41
N PHE A 27 6.81 7.37 2.48
CA PHE A 27 7.15 7.34 1.07
C PHE A 27 6.81 8.65 0.36
N ASP A 28 7.52 8.90 -0.72
CA ASP A 28 7.26 10.00 -1.65
C ASP A 28 6.39 9.50 -2.81
N LEU A 29 5.39 10.28 -3.20
CA LEU A 29 4.65 9.99 -4.42
C LEU A 29 5.57 10.09 -5.64
N ASN A 30 5.36 9.20 -6.61
CA ASN A 30 6.13 9.09 -7.86
C ASN A 30 7.63 8.84 -7.67
N LYS A 31 8.04 8.31 -6.51
CA LYS A 31 9.42 7.97 -6.23
C LYS A 31 9.55 6.50 -5.89
N GLU A 32 10.47 5.82 -6.57
CA GLU A 32 10.84 4.46 -6.21
C GLU A 32 11.74 4.49 -4.97
N PHE A 33 11.46 3.63 -4.00
CA PHE A 33 12.29 3.45 -2.83
C PHE A 33 12.34 1.98 -2.42
N GLU A 34 13.42 1.58 -1.78
CA GLU A 34 13.60 0.21 -1.35
C GLU A 34 12.96 0.01 0.03
N VAL A 35 11.89 -0.79 0.06
CA VAL A 35 11.23 -1.20 1.29
C VAL A 35 11.75 -2.55 1.71
N LYS A 36 12.18 -2.65 2.97
CA LYS A 36 12.35 -3.94 3.63
C LYS A 36 10.99 -4.39 4.14
N THR A 37 10.41 -5.38 3.49
CA THR A 37 9.14 -6.00 3.90
C THR A 37 9.28 -6.66 5.27
N ALA A 38 8.16 -6.86 5.96
CA ALA A 38 8.12 -7.55 7.26
C ALA A 38 8.71 -8.98 7.22
N ASP A 39 8.77 -9.58 6.03
CA ASP A 39 9.38 -10.90 5.77
C ASP A 39 10.91 -10.85 5.63
N GLY A 40 11.53 -9.66 5.77
CA GLY A 40 12.97 -9.46 5.66
C GLY A 40 13.49 -9.29 4.23
N ARG A 41 12.61 -9.25 3.23
CA ARG A 41 12.96 -9.11 1.81
C ARG A 41 12.99 -7.64 1.41
N THR A 42 14.02 -7.23 0.69
CA THR A 42 14.05 -5.91 0.04
C THR A 42 13.24 -6.00 -1.23
N VAL A 43 12.24 -5.14 -1.37
CA VAL A 43 11.47 -4.95 -2.60
C VAL A 43 11.54 -3.49 -3.00
N LYS A 44 11.46 -3.22 -4.29
CA LYS A 44 11.42 -1.85 -4.80
C LYS A 44 9.98 -1.42 -4.90
N THR A 45 9.58 -0.42 -4.12
CA THR A 45 8.20 0.04 -4.06
C THR A 45 8.08 1.44 -4.64
N ILE A 46 7.04 1.67 -5.43
CA ILE A 46 6.65 3.01 -5.90
C ILE A 46 5.18 3.23 -5.62
N PHE A 47 4.86 4.41 -5.09
CA PHE A 47 3.48 4.85 -4.90
C PHE A 47 3.17 5.95 -5.92
N ALA A 48 2.06 5.82 -6.63
CA ALA A 48 1.53 6.85 -7.52
C ALA A 48 0.09 7.15 -7.13
N TYR A 49 -0.21 8.44 -6.91
CA TYR A 49 -1.55 8.90 -6.62
C TYR A 49 -2.12 9.62 -7.84
N GLU A 50 -3.05 8.97 -8.52
CA GLU A 50 -3.63 9.47 -9.76
C GLU A 50 -5.16 9.35 -9.69
N ASN A 51 -5.86 10.42 -10.07
CA ASN A 51 -7.32 10.44 -10.18
C ASN A 51 -8.08 10.00 -8.90
N GLY A 52 -7.57 10.37 -7.72
CA GLY A 52 -8.18 10.00 -6.44
C GLY A 52 -7.87 8.57 -5.97
N LYS A 53 -7.00 7.84 -6.68
CA LYS A 53 -6.58 6.49 -6.36
C LYS A 53 -5.09 6.44 -6.05
N LEU A 54 -4.75 5.82 -4.94
CA LEU A 54 -3.36 5.54 -4.56
C LEU A 54 -3.00 4.13 -5.04
N THR A 55 -2.12 4.06 -6.02
CA THR A 55 -1.55 2.81 -6.53
C THR A 55 -0.16 2.60 -5.93
N GLU A 56 0.17 1.37 -5.60
CA GLU A 56 1.45 0.94 -5.08
C GLU A 56 1.92 -0.24 -5.92
N LYS A 57 3.09 -0.12 -6.52
CA LYS A 57 3.74 -1.21 -7.25
C LYS A 57 4.96 -1.64 -6.45
N GLN A 58 4.96 -2.89 -6.00
CA GLN A 58 6.10 -3.54 -5.39
C GLN A 58 6.73 -4.45 -6.44
N SER A 59 7.87 -4.01 -6.98
CA SER A 59 8.68 -4.78 -7.89
C SER A 59 9.64 -5.66 -7.10
N LYS A 60 9.70 -6.93 -7.46
CA LYS A 60 10.67 -7.87 -6.88
C LYS A 60 12.09 -7.48 -7.25
N LEU A 61 13.01 -7.59 -6.29
CA LEU A 61 14.44 -7.45 -6.54
C LEU A 61 15.12 -8.79 -6.87
N LYS A 62 14.45 -9.91 -6.59
CA LYS A 62 14.90 -11.26 -6.92
C LYS A 62 13.92 -11.92 -7.87
N ASP A 63 14.43 -12.61 -8.89
CA ASP A 63 13.64 -13.19 -9.98
C ASP A 63 12.60 -14.23 -9.51
N ASP A 64 12.89 -14.90 -8.38
CA ASP A 64 12.07 -15.95 -7.77
C ASP A 64 10.81 -15.43 -7.06
N GLU A 65 10.70 -14.12 -6.84
CA GLU A 65 9.51 -13.54 -6.20
C GLU A 65 8.43 -13.14 -7.21
N LYS A 66 7.30 -12.62 -6.73
CA LYS A 66 6.22 -12.11 -7.56
C LYS A 66 6.04 -10.62 -7.29
N ASP A 67 5.82 -9.86 -8.36
CA ASP A 67 5.44 -8.47 -8.23
C ASP A 67 4.08 -8.39 -7.54
N SER A 68 3.95 -7.41 -6.65
CA SER A 68 2.72 -7.15 -5.92
C SER A 68 2.21 -5.76 -6.26
N TYR A 69 0.92 -5.67 -6.55
CA TYR A 69 0.25 -4.44 -6.90
C TYR A 69 -0.84 -4.17 -5.88
N TYR A 70 -0.91 -2.95 -5.37
CA TYR A 70 -1.97 -2.54 -4.45
C TYR A 70 -2.63 -1.27 -4.99
N GLU A 71 -3.96 -1.31 -5.14
CA GLU A 71 -4.76 -0.14 -5.50
C GLU A 71 -5.65 0.23 -4.31
N ARG A 72 -5.60 1.49 -3.89
CA ARG A 72 -6.42 2.02 -2.80
C ARG A 72 -7.22 3.19 -3.31
N TYR A 73 -8.52 3.12 -3.16
CA TYR A 73 -9.42 4.19 -3.60
C TYR A 73 -10.57 4.36 -2.63
N ILE A 74 -11.09 5.58 -2.55
CA ILE A 74 -12.34 5.86 -1.83
C ILE A 74 -13.48 5.67 -2.82
N ASP A 75 -14.40 4.78 -2.49
CA ASP A 75 -15.62 4.54 -3.25
C ASP A 75 -16.62 5.69 -3.03
N GLU A 76 -17.63 5.81 -3.90
CA GLU A 76 -18.67 6.86 -3.81
C GLU A 76 -19.41 6.85 -2.45
N SER A 77 -19.45 5.68 -1.81
CA SER A 77 -20.02 5.50 -0.46
C SER A 77 -19.10 6.00 0.68
N GLY A 78 -17.94 6.60 0.38
CA GLY A 78 -16.95 7.03 1.36
C GLY A 78 -16.18 5.89 2.03
N LYS A 79 -16.21 4.68 1.47
CA LYS A 79 -15.52 3.49 1.98
C LYS A 79 -14.14 3.37 1.32
N LEU A 80 -13.12 3.02 2.10
CA LEU A 80 -11.79 2.78 1.58
C LEU A 80 -11.71 1.35 1.05
N VAL A 81 -11.55 1.21 -0.26
CA VAL A 81 -11.35 -0.07 -0.94
C VAL A 81 -9.87 -0.24 -1.23
N ILE A 82 -9.32 -1.38 -0.85
CA ILE A 82 -7.94 -1.79 -1.09
C ILE A 82 -7.95 -3.09 -1.89
N THR A 83 -7.52 -3.04 -3.13
CA THR A 83 -7.27 -4.19 -4.00
C THR A 83 -5.80 -4.55 -3.92
N MET A 84 -5.48 -5.82 -3.78
CA MET A 84 -4.13 -6.34 -3.70
C MET A 84 -4.02 -7.47 -4.72
N GLU A 85 -3.05 -7.40 -5.62
CA GLU A 85 -2.80 -8.39 -6.65
C GLU A 85 -1.36 -8.89 -6.52
N ALA A 86 -1.17 -10.20 -6.45
CA ALA A 86 0.14 -10.83 -6.39
C ALA A 86 0.15 -12.04 -7.33
N GLY A 87 0.75 -11.87 -8.51
CA GLY A 87 0.72 -12.87 -9.58
C GLY A 87 -0.71 -13.23 -10.01
N SER A 88 -1.14 -14.46 -9.72
CA SER A 88 -2.50 -14.96 -10.05
C SER A 88 -3.55 -14.72 -8.96
N VAL A 89 -3.14 -14.21 -7.78
CA VAL A 89 -4.04 -14.02 -6.64
C VAL A 89 -4.48 -12.57 -6.57
N LYS A 90 -5.79 -12.34 -6.47
CA LYS A 90 -6.38 -11.03 -6.18
C LYS A 90 -7.13 -11.08 -4.86
N ALA A 91 -6.89 -10.09 -4.00
CA ALA A 91 -7.57 -9.91 -2.74
C ALA A 91 -8.15 -8.50 -2.66
N LYS A 92 -9.35 -8.37 -2.10
CA LYS A 92 -10.03 -7.09 -1.89
C LYS A 92 -10.37 -6.92 -0.42
N ARG A 93 -10.02 -5.77 0.14
CA ARG A 93 -10.38 -5.36 1.50
C ARG A 93 -11.18 -4.06 1.42
N VAL A 94 -12.25 -3.97 2.22
CA VAL A 94 -13.09 -2.78 2.29
C VAL A 94 -13.13 -2.32 3.74
N TYR A 95 -12.75 -1.07 3.96
CA TYR A 95 -12.70 -0.43 5.26
C TYR A 95 -13.73 0.69 5.32
N THR A 96 -14.38 0.84 6.47
CA THR A 96 -15.22 1.99 6.79
C THR A 96 -14.41 2.96 7.65
N LYS A 97 -14.62 4.26 7.45
CA LYS A 97 -14.02 5.29 8.31
C LYS A 97 -14.43 5.02 9.76
N ALA A 98 -13.45 4.97 10.66
CA ALA A 98 -13.73 4.91 12.09
C ALA A 98 -14.47 6.18 12.51
N ALA A 99 -15.54 6.02 13.28
CA ALA A 99 -16.38 7.12 13.79
C ALA A 99 -15.62 7.95 14.84
#